data_AF-H1KPR2-F1
#
_entry.id   AF-H1KPR2-F1
#
_cell.length_a   1.000
_cell.length_b   1.000
_cell.length_c   1.000
_cell.angle_alpha   90.00
_cell.angle_beta   90.00
_cell.angle_gamma   90.00
#
_symmetry.space_group_name_H-M   'P 1'
#
loop_
_entity.id
_entity.type
_entity.pdbx_description
1 polymer ?
#
loop_
_entity_poly.entity_id
_entity_poly.type
_entity_poly.pdbx_seq_one_letter_code
_entity_poly.pdbx_strand_id
1 'polypeptide(L)'
;MRELVISVLALAVAAFVTASGIGYVSTGAATRTEATAAASAGFRAYGGALTAYRLSNRALPSPAVWRDELSPYLPGGTPRAPKGYDWSYGHDASGPWFCISADAQEGRAQALRKAADTFPLGAVAVTGACAADGGPEAVAATYRPIGS
;
A
#
# COMPACT_ATOMS: atom_id res chain seq x y z
N MET A 1 -56.14 3.23 -8.81
CA MET A 1 -55.47 2.33 -7.84
C MET A 1 -54.26 1.59 -8.43
N ARG A 2 -54.34 1.04 -9.65
CA ARG A 2 -53.23 0.29 -10.28
C ARG A 2 -51.95 1.13 -10.52
N GLU A 3 -52.11 2.40 -10.87
CA GLU A 3 -51.02 3.38 -11.04
C GLU A 3 -50.19 3.58 -9.76
N LEU A 4 -50.85 3.82 -8.62
CA LEU A 4 -50.21 4.03 -7.32
C LEU A 4 -49.38 2.83 -6.85
N VAL A 5 -49.86 1.61 -7.12
CA VAL A 5 -49.14 0.38 -6.74
C VAL A 5 -47.84 0.23 -7.53
N ILE A 6 -47.84 0.59 -8.82
CA ILE A 6 -46.65 0.52 -9.67
C ILE A 6 -45.61 1.56 -9.24
N SER A 7 -46.04 2.78 -8.89
CA SER A 7 -45.14 3.84 -8.43
C SER A 7 -44.43 3.47 -7.12
N VAL A 8 -45.16 2.90 -6.17
CA VAL A 8 -44.60 2.47 -4.87
C VAL A 8 -43.63 1.30 -5.05
N LEU A 9 -43.93 0.36 -5.96
CA LEU A 9 -43.03 -0.75 -6.26
C LEU A 9 -41.73 -0.27 -6.92
N ALA A 10 -41.82 0.69 -7.84
CA ALA A 10 -40.66 1.29 -8.51
C ALA A 10 -39.75 2.03 -7.51
N LEU A 11 -40.35 2.78 -6.59
CA LEU A 11 -39.62 3.45 -5.49
C LEU A 11 -38.95 2.45 -4.54
N ALA A 12 -39.64 1.35 -4.20
CA ALA A 12 -39.08 0.30 -3.36
C ALA A 12 -37.89 -0.41 -4.02
N VAL A 13 -37.96 -0.71 -5.32
CA VAL A 13 -36.86 -1.33 -6.07
C VAL A 13 -35.68 -0.37 -6.21
N ALA A 14 -35.94 0.92 -6.50
CA ALA A 14 -34.89 1.94 -6.56
C ALA A 14 -34.17 2.08 -5.21
N ALA A 15 -34.91 2.11 -4.09
CA ALA A 15 -34.32 2.16 -2.75
C ALA A 15 -33.46 0.92 -2.44
N PHE A 16 -33.92 -0.27 -2.83
CA PHE A 16 -33.19 -1.53 -2.61
C PHE A 16 -31.88 -1.58 -3.42
N VAL A 17 -31.90 -1.14 -4.68
CA VAL A 17 -30.71 -1.06 -5.53
C VAL A 17 -29.70 -0.05 -4.97
N THR A 18 -30.18 1.09 -4.48
CA THR A 18 -29.31 2.14 -3.91
C THR A 18 -28.67 1.69 -2.60
N ALA A 19 -29.43 1.06 -1.70
CA ALA A 19 -28.91 0.53 -0.43
C ALA A 19 -27.93 -0.64 -0.65
N SER A 20 -28.22 -1.53 -1.60
CA SER A 20 -27.34 -2.66 -1.96
C SER A 20 -26.04 -2.17 -2.61
N GLY A 21 -26.10 -1.12 -3.44
CA GLY A 21 -24.93 -0.50 -4.07
C GLY A 21 -23.99 0.18 -3.08
N ILE A 22 -24.52 0.85 -2.05
CA ILE A 22 -23.71 1.54 -1.04
C ILE A 22 -22.98 0.53 -0.13
N GLY A 23 -23.61 -0.61 0.18
CA GLY A 23 -23.02 -1.68 0.99
C GLY A 23 -21.88 -2.43 0.28
N TYR A 24 -21.99 -2.64 -1.03
CA TYR A 24 -21.01 -3.42 -1.80
C TYR A 24 -19.82 -2.59 -2.30
N VAL A 25 -20.01 -1.29 -2.55
CA VAL A 25 -19.00 -0.44 -3.18
C VAL A 25 -18.17 0.36 -2.16
N SER A 26 -18.70 0.70 -0.97
CA SER A 26 -18.08 1.77 -0.18
C SER A 26 -16.95 1.36 0.78
N THR A 27 -16.94 0.15 1.35
CA THR A 27 -15.91 -0.21 2.35
C THR A 27 -14.70 -0.90 1.75
N GLY A 28 -14.91 -1.82 0.81
CA GLY A 28 -13.84 -2.57 0.15
C GLY A 28 -13.06 -1.76 -0.89
N ALA A 29 -13.69 -0.79 -1.55
CA ALA A 29 -13.01 0.07 -2.52
C ALA A 29 -12.23 1.20 -1.83
N ALA A 30 -12.83 1.86 -0.83
CA ALA A 30 -12.19 2.95 -0.09
C ALA A 30 -10.92 2.49 0.65
N THR A 31 -10.98 1.33 1.31
CA THR A 31 -9.81 0.73 1.99
C THR A 31 -8.71 0.35 1.01
N ARG A 32 -9.05 -0.14 -0.19
CA ARG A 32 -8.05 -0.41 -1.25
C ARG A 32 -7.42 0.88 -1.77
N THR A 33 -8.20 1.93 -2.03
CA THR A 33 -7.66 3.21 -2.49
C THR A 33 -6.76 3.87 -1.46
N GLU A 34 -7.13 3.81 -0.18
CA GLU A 34 -6.30 4.32 0.92
C GLU A 34 -5.00 3.52 1.04
N ALA A 35 -5.08 2.19 0.99
CA ALA A 35 -3.89 1.33 1.06
C ALA A 35 -2.95 1.55 -0.13
N THR A 36 -3.48 1.70 -1.34
CA THR A 36 -2.70 2.03 -2.55
C THR A 36 -2.03 3.40 -2.44
N ALA A 37 -2.77 4.42 -1.98
CA ALA A 37 -2.22 5.77 -1.81
C ALA A 37 -1.14 5.82 -0.72
N ALA A 38 -1.37 5.16 0.41
CA ALA A 38 -0.41 5.10 1.52
C ALA A 38 0.86 4.30 1.15
N ALA A 39 0.72 3.18 0.44
CA ALA A 39 1.86 2.40 -0.04
C ALA A 39 2.73 3.21 -1.03
N SER A 40 2.09 3.84 -2.03
CA SER A 40 2.80 4.65 -3.03
C SER A 40 3.45 5.91 -2.42
N ALA A 41 2.76 6.61 -1.54
CA ALA A 41 3.32 7.74 -0.80
C ALA A 41 4.48 7.31 0.10
N GLY A 42 4.34 6.18 0.80
CA GLY A 42 5.38 5.62 1.66
C GLY A 42 6.65 5.25 0.90
N PHE A 43 6.54 4.57 -0.24
CA PHE A 43 7.72 4.26 -1.07
C PHE A 43 8.48 5.50 -1.53
N ARG A 44 7.76 6.56 -1.97
CA ARG A 44 8.38 7.83 -2.38
C ARG A 44 9.02 8.56 -1.21
N ALA A 45 8.32 8.61 -0.08
CA ALA A 45 8.82 9.29 1.13
C ALA A 45 10.07 8.60 1.67
N TYR A 46 10.04 7.27 1.84
CA TYR A 46 11.19 6.51 2.32
C TYR A 46 12.34 6.47 1.31
N GLY A 47 12.05 6.39 0.02
CA GLY A 47 13.07 6.53 -1.03
C GLY A 47 13.78 7.88 -0.98
N GLY A 48 13.03 8.98 -0.86
CA GLY A 48 13.59 10.33 -0.71
C GLY A 48 14.38 10.51 0.58
N ALA A 49 13.85 10.03 1.71
CA ALA A 49 14.51 10.08 3.01
C ALA A 49 15.82 9.27 3.01
N LEU A 50 15.85 8.10 2.38
CA LEU A 50 17.07 7.30 2.23
C LEU A 50 18.12 8.04 1.41
N THR A 51 17.74 8.69 0.32
CA THR A 51 18.67 9.52 -0.46
C THR A 51 19.25 10.64 0.40
N ALA A 52 18.42 11.36 1.15
CA ALA A 52 18.88 12.43 2.04
C ALA A 52 19.78 11.91 3.18
N TYR A 53 19.43 10.75 3.76
CA TYR A 53 20.23 10.08 4.77
C TYR A 53 21.61 9.68 4.22
N ARG A 54 21.68 9.09 3.02
CA ARG A 54 22.93 8.70 2.37
C ARG A 54 23.81 9.91 2.07
N LEU A 55 23.22 11.02 1.62
CA LEU A 55 23.95 12.27 1.38
C LEU A 55 24.57 12.84 2.66
N SER A 56 23.87 12.70 3.79
CA SER A 56 24.30 13.28 5.07
C SER A 56 25.29 12.39 5.83
N ASN A 57 25.06 11.07 5.83
CA ASN A 57 25.80 10.13 6.68
C ASN A 57 26.79 9.25 5.91
N ARG A 58 26.72 9.22 4.57
CA ARG A 58 27.50 8.31 3.70
C ARG A 58 27.40 6.83 4.08
N ALA A 59 26.29 6.44 4.70
CA ALA A 59 26.00 5.09 5.16
C ALA A 59 24.57 4.68 4.77
N LEU A 60 24.27 3.39 4.90
CA LEU A 60 22.89 2.89 4.87
C LEU A 60 22.36 2.83 6.31
N PRO A 61 21.05 3.09 6.51
CA PRO A 61 20.44 2.90 7.82
C PRO A 61 20.44 1.41 8.21
N SER A 62 20.43 1.15 9.51
CA SER A 62 20.36 -0.19 10.09
C SER A 62 18.96 -0.77 9.93
N PRO A 63 18.80 -2.02 9.41
CA PRO A 63 17.49 -2.66 9.28
C PRO A 63 16.67 -2.76 10.57
N ALA A 64 17.31 -2.70 11.74
CA ALA A 64 16.62 -2.76 13.03
C ALA A 64 15.98 -1.43 13.46
N VAL A 65 16.59 -0.30 13.09
CA VAL A 65 16.21 1.05 13.59
C VAL A 65 16.01 2.06 12.46
N TRP A 66 15.90 1.59 11.22
CA TRP A 66 15.81 2.42 10.02
C TRP A 66 14.72 3.49 10.07
N ARG A 67 13.59 3.22 10.74
CA ARG A 67 12.49 4.21 10.87
C ARG A 67 12.93 5.42 11.67
N ASP A 68 13.65 5.19 12.77
CA ASP A 68 14.12 6.25 13.65
C ASP A 68 15.25 7.04 12.96
N GLU A 69 16.13 6.34 12.26
CA GLU A 69 17.22 6.95 11.50
C GLU A 69 16.74 7.78 10.29
N LEU A 70 15.65 7.36 9.64
CA LEU A 70 15.03 8.11 8.53
C LEU A 70 14.06 9.20 9.00
N SER A 71 13.55 9.13 10.23
CA SER A 71 12.58 10.09 10.78
C SER A 71 12.99 11.57 10.63
N PRO A 72 14.27 11.97 10.81
CA PRO A 72 14.67 13.37 10.67
C PRO A 72 14.61 13.88 9.22
N TYR A 73 14.59 12.97 8.23
CA TYR A 73 14.57 13.27 6.81
C TYR A 73 13.16 13.19 6.20
N LEU A 74 12.14 13.04 7.04
CA LEU A 74 10.73 12.93 6.66
C LEU A 74 9.96 14.18 7.12
N PRO A 75 9.92 15.26 6.32
CA PRO A 75 9.33 16.54 6.73
C PRO A 75 7.82 16.49 7.00
N GLY A 76 7.12 15.49 6.46
CA GLY A 76 5.70 15.24 6.72
C GLY A 76 5.42 14.22 7.83
N GLY A 77 6.47 13.76 8.53
CA GLY A 77 6.41 12.68 9.50
C GLY A 77 6.53 11.28 8.87
N THR A 78 6.59 10.27 9.73
CA THR A 78 6.81 8.88 9.33
C THR A 78 5.58 8.31 8.60
N PRO A 79 5.72 7.83 7.34
CA PRO A 79 4.64 7.17 6.63
C PRO A 79 4.08 5.99 7.41
N ARG A 80 2.81 6.12 7.83
CA ARG A 80 2.12 5.07 8.58
C ARG A 80 1.68 3.96 7.62
N ALA A 81 1.90 2.71 8.00
CA ALA A 81 1.31 1.59 7.29
C ALA A 81 -0.22 1.60 7.47
N PRO A 82 -1.01 1.36 6.41
CA PRO A 82 -2.45 1.11 6.55
C PRO A 82 -2.71 -0.05 7.50
N LYS A 83 -3.91 -0.11 8.08
CA LYS A 83 -4.27 -1.19 9.01
C LYS A 83 -4.13 -2.56 8.35
N GLY A 84 -3.37 -3.46 8.98
CA GLY A 84 -3.12 -4.81 8.47
C GLY A 84 -1.96 -4.89 7.46
N TYR A 85 -1.14 -3.84 7.38
CA TYR A 85 0.12 -3.81 6.64
C TYR A 85 1.28 -3.47 7.58
N ASP A 86 2.49 -3.91 7.24
CA ASP A 86 3.72 -3.50 7.92
C ASP A 86 4.78 -3.07 6.89
N TRP A 87 5.60 -2.09 7.28
CA TRP A 87 6.75 -1.64 6.51
C TRP A 87 8.02 -2.29 7.04
N SER A 88 8.82 -2.86 6.17
CA SER A 88 10.16 -3.35 6.46
C SER A 88 11.17 -2.67 5.53
N TYR A 89 12.41 -2.68 5.96
CA TYR A 89 13.55 -2.18 5.20
C TYR A 89 14.69 -3.17 5.36
N GLY A 90 15.47 -3.32 4.31
CA GLY A 90 16.72 -4.03 4.35
C GLY A 90 17.59 -3.63 3.18
N HIS A 91 18.75 -4.27 3.08
CA HIS A 91 19.65 -4.09 1.96
C HIS A 91 20.36 -5.42 1.69
N ASP A 92 20.57 -5.72 0.42
CA ASP A 92 21.34 -6.88 -0.02
C ASP A 92 22.40 -6.46 -1.05
N ALA A 93 23.05 -7.42 -1.71
CA ALA A 93 24.08 -7.16 -2.72
C ALA A 93 23.58 -6.29 -3.90
N SER A 94 22.27 -6.22 -4.12
CA SER A 94 21.64 -5.38 -5.14
C SER A 94 21.29 -3.97 -4.63
N GLY A 95 21.52 -3.68 -3.36
CA GLY A 95 21.24 -2.39 -2.73
C GLY A 95 20.06 -2.41 -1.74
N PRO A 96 19.67 -1.21 -1.26
CA PRO A 96 18.60 -1.04 -0.29
C PRO A 96 17.22 -1.29 -0.90
N TRP A 97 16.31 -1.79 -0.08
CA TRP A 97 14.92 -2.02 -0.45
C TRP A 97 13.98 -1.64 0.69
N PHE A 98 12.80 -1.13 0.31
CA PHE A 98 11.67 -0.94 1.21
C PHE A 98 10.58 -1.92 0.83
N CYS A 99 9.97 -2.57 1.80
CA CYS A 99 8.90 -3.50 1.54
C CYS A 99 7.69 -3.23 2.43
N ILE A 100 6.50 -3.29 1.85
CA ILE A 100 5.24 -3.31 2.60
C ILE A 100 4.60 -4.68 2.46
N SER A 101 4.31 -5.35 3.57
CA SER A 101 3.70 -6.68 3.62
C SER A 101 2.35 -6.66 4.29
N ALA A 102 1.51 -7.63 3.95
CA ALA A 102 0.23 -7.89 4.60
C ALA A 102 -0.12 -9.37 4.53
N ASP A 103 -1.05 -9.81 5.38
CA ASP A 103 -1.68 -11.13 5.30
C ASP A 103 -2.29 -11.37 3.89
N ALA A 104 -2.30 -12.62 3.42
CA ALA A 104 -2.84 -13.04 2.11
C ALA A 104 -4.38 -12.95 1.99
N GLN A 105 -4.95 -11.80 2.31
CA GLN A 105 -6.32 -11.46 1.96
C GLN A 105 -6.36 -10.90 0.54
N GLU A 106 -7.26 -11.41 -0.30
CA GLU A 106 -7.35 -11.08 -1.73
C GLU A 106 -7.46 -9.56 -2.00
N GLY A 107 -8.20 -8.85 -1.15
CA GLY A 107 -8.32 -7.39 -1.22
C GLY A 107 -7.00 -6.64 -0.97
N ARG A 108 -6.13 -7.16 -0.09
CA ARG A 108 -4.85 -6.53 0.25
C ARG A 108 -3.82 -6.74 -0.86
N ALA A 109 -3.80 -7.94 -1.44
CA ALA A 109 -2.97 -8.27 -2.58
C ALA A 109 -3.26 -7.36 -3.80
N GLN A 110 -4.54 -7.12 -4.09
CA GLN A 110 -4.95 -6.22 -5.17
C GLN A 110 -4.53 -4.76 -4.91
N ALA A 111 -4.60 -4.28 -3.66
CA ALA A 111 -4.17 -2.93 -3.32
C ALA A 111 -2.66 -2.72 -3.52
N LEU A 112 -1.84 -3.73 -3.20
CA LEU A 112 -0.39 -3.72 -3.41
C LEU A 112 -0.02 -3.76 -4.90
N ARG A 113 -0.70 -4.58 -5.70
CA ARG A 113 -0.52 -4.59 -7.16
C ARG A 113 -0.84 -3.22 -7.78
N LYS A 114 -1.98 -2.63 -7.41
CA LYS A 114 -2.33 -1.27 -7.84
C LYS A 114 -1.32 -0.22 -7.40
N ALA A 115 -0.72 -0.36 -6.21
CA ALA A 115 0.34 0.53 -5.77
C ALA A 115 1.59 0.40 -6.64
N ALA A 116 1.98 -0.84 -6.99
CA ALA A 116 3.10 -1.10 -7.89
C ALA A 116 2.90 -0.49 -9.28
N ASP A 117 1.67 -0.51 -9.82
CA ASP A 117 1.31 0.09 -11.11
C ASP A 117 1.53 1.62 -11.15
N THR A 118 1.66 2.29 -9.99
CA THR A 118 1.95 3.74 -9.93
C THR A 118 3.41 4.10 -10.10
N PHE A 119 4.29 3.10 -10.25
CA PHE A 119 5.73 3.27 -10.47
C PHE A 119 6.13 2.76 -11.86
N PRO A 120 7.27 3.23 -12.40
CA PRO A 120 7.83 2.66 -13.63
C PRO A 120 7.98 1.15 -13.53
N LEU A 121 7.79 0.45 -14.66
CA LEU A 121 7.90 -1.00 -14.73
C LEU A 121 9.21 -1.49 -14.09
N GLY A 122 9.09 -2.44 -13.16
CA GLY A 122 10.22 -3.04 -12.46
C GLY A 122 10.72 -2.30 -11.21
N ALA A 123 10.20 -1.11 -10.89
CA ALA A 123 10.60 -0.38 -9.68
C ALA A 123 9.99 -0.96 -8.39
N VAL A 124 8.81 -1.58 -8.48
CA VAL A 124 8.13 -2.26 -7.37
C VAL A 124 7.76 -3.68 -7.79
N ALA A 125 8.24 -4.67 -7.05
CA ALA A 125 7.92 -6.09 -7.26
C ALA A 125 6.90 -6.55 -6.21
N VAL A 126 5.80 -7.18 -6.64
CA VAL A 126 4.82 -7.79 -5.73
C VAL A 126 5.04 -9.30 -5.64
N THR A 127 5.39 -9.78 -4.45
CA THR A 127 5.83 -11.14 -4.16
C THR A 127 5.07 -11.72 -2.95
N GLY A 128 5.32 -13.00 -2.62
CA GLY A 128 4.78 -13.63 -1.41
C GLY A 128 5.43 -13.18 -0.10
N ALA A 129 6.58 -12.49 -0.15
CA ALA A 129 7.25 -11.94 1.02
C ALA A 129 8.28 -10.86 0.64
N CYS A 130 8.69 -10.10 1.65
CA CYS A 130 9.79 -9.15 1.55
C CYS A 130 11.12 -9.90 1.49
N ALA A 131 11.88 -9.75 0.40
CA ALA A 131 13.18 -10.36 0.12
C ALA A 131 13.26 -11.90 0.27
N ALA A 132 13.36 -12.61 -0.88
CA ALA A 132 13.74 -14.01 -1.14
C ALA A 132 13.20 -15.19 -0.28
N ASP A 133 12.91 -15.03 1.02
CA ASP A 133 12.50 -16.09 1.94
C ASP A 133 11.01 -16.00 2.26
N GLY A 134 10.19 -16.25 1.24
CA GLY A 134 8.73 -16.25 1.38
C GLY A 134 8.18 -17.51 2.03
N GLY A 135 7.72 -17.37 3.27
CA GLY A 135 6.70 -18.26 3.82
C GLY A 135 5.37 -18.15 3.02
N PRO A 136 4.56 -19.23 2.96
CA PRO A 136 3.54 -19.43 1.92
C PRO A 136 2.28 -18.53 1.96
N GLU A 137 2.15 -17.55 2.86
CA GLU A 137 0.86 -16.89 3.13
C GLU A 137 0.88 -15.35 3.28
N ALA A 138 1.95 -14.66 2.89
CA ALA A 138 1.99 -13.18 2.88
C ALA A 138 1.94 -12.62 1.45
N VAL A 139 1.54 -11.36 1.29
CA VAL A 139 1.74 -10.58 0.05
C VAL A 139 2.54 -9.34 0.39
N ALA A 140 3.57 -9.09 -0.40
CA ALA A 140 4.57 -8.07 -0.16
C ALA A 140 4.83 -7.25 -1.43
N ALA A 141 4.99 -5.94 -1.30
CA ALA A 141 5.46 -5.09 -2.39
C ALA A 141 6.82 -4.50 -2.01
N THR A 142 7.84 -4.81 -2.80
CA THR A 142 9.23 -4.38 -2.56
C THR A 142 9.62 -3.31 -3.57
N TYR A 143 9.96 -2.11 -3.07
CA TYR A 143 10.49 -1.00 -3.84
C TYR A 143 12.01 -0.93 -3.68
N ARG A 144 12.71 -0.79 -4.80
CA ARG A 144 14.16 -0.55 -4.83
C ARG A 144 14.43 0.85 -5.39
N PRO A 145 14.91 1.80 -4.58
CA PRO A 145 15.27 3.13 -5.06
C PRO A 145 16.38 3.03 -6.11
N ILE A 146 16.14 3.59 -7.31
CA ILE A 146 17.11 3.61 -8.40
C ILE A 146 18.22 4.62 -8.07
N GLY A 147 19.49 4.21 -8.15
CA GLY A 147 20.66 5.02 -7.78
C GLY A 147 21.51 4.42 -6.66
N SER A 148 21.56 3.08 -6.57
CA SER A 148 22.51 2.33 -5.74
C SER A 148 23.94 2.64 -6.14
#